data_AF-A0A7W8YNQ5-F1
#
_entry.id   AF-A0A7W8YNQ5-F1
#
_cell.length_a   1.000
_cell.length_b   1.000
_cell.length_c   1.000
_cell.angle_alpha   90.00
_cell.angle_beta   90.00
_cell.angle_gamma   90.00
#
_symmetry.space_group_name_H-M   'P 1'
#
loop_
_entity.id
_entity.type
_entity.pdbx_description
1 polymer ?
#
loop_
_entity_poly.entity_id
_entity_poly.type
_entity_poly.pdbx_seq_one_letter_code
_entity_poly.pdbx_strand_id
1 'polypeptide(L)'
;MRSKLGQYLQWLLLIPPIVAASLLGSSWTRSHKPAAVQKPATQQTAPSEQEKREYVLEVISMGVTLDKYRQGKLWEALQKGNAYASIREQDKEKYPWSSLDKAGMSGGRAGDSLENGALNTPMYFAVPIFNAEGPIEDPAMQDTPDAPILGLAGSTSSSGMHWHLFVASKRHFDEYPDHILEDVFAFFDANPDVPYIILNSHDGMESRDSNRLPNTPELLKNGRYIPEMPDASALFVLARRERIDAVRKFAYDDAPPEASVDDLNTYGVARRLYLA
;
A
#
# COMPACT_ATOMS: atom_id res chain seq x y z
N MET A 1 17.41 -24.72 67.75
CA MET A 1 16.93 -25.85 66.92
C MET A 1 16.35 -25.29 65.62
N ARG A 2 17.16 -25.20 64.55
CA ARG A 2 16.66 -24.82 63.22
C ARG A 2 15.98 -26.06 62.61
N SER A 3 14.69 -25.96 62.34
CA SER A 3 13.89 -27.11 61.89
C SER A 3 14.34 -27.56 60.49
N LYS A 4 14.45 -28.88 60.29
CA LYS A 4 14.77 -29.52 59.01
C LYS A 4 13.77 -29.18 57.88
N LEU A 5 12.66 -28.52 58.21
CA LEU A 5 11.62 -28.08 57.29
C LEU A 5 12.03 -26.83 56.47
N GLY A 6 12.84 -25.93 57.03
CA GLY A 6 13.28 -24.71 56.35
C GLY A 6 14.30 -24.94 55.23
N GLN A 7 15.15 -25.97 55.37
CA GLN A 7 16.13 -26.35 54.35
C GLN A 7 15.49 -27.02 53.11
N TYR A 8 14.42 -27.79 53.31
CA TYR A 8 13.69 -28.40 52.19
C TYR A 8 12.88 -27.37 51.38
N LEU A 9 12.33 -26.34 52.05
CA LEU A 9 11.59 -25.28 51.38
C LEU A 9 12.49 -24.37 50.53
N GLN A 10 13.74 -24.13 50.98
CA GLN A 10 14.74 -23.40 50.19
C GLN A 10 15.21 -24.17 48.95
N TRP A 11 15.29 -25.50 49.03
CA TRP A 11 15.62 -26.33 47.86
C TRP A 11 14.48 -26.37 46.82
N LEU A 12 13.22 -26.40 47.25
CA LEU A 12 12.06 -26.40 46.35
C LEU A 12 11.87 -25.07 45.58
N LEU A 13 12.36 -23.94 46.09
CA LEU A 13 12.28 -22.64 45.42
C LEU A 13 13.46 -22.38 44.46
N LEU A 14 14.60 -23.05 44.64
CA LEU A 14 15.80 -22.85 43.81
C LEU A 14 15.91 -23.84 42.64
N ILE A 15 15.29 -25.02 42.72
CA ILE A 15 15.31 -26.01 41.64
C ILE A 15 14.57 -25.53 40.36
N PRO A 16 13.38 -24.91 40.43
CA PRO A 16 12.66 -24.48 39.22
C PRO A 16 13.42 -23.45 38.35
N PRO A 17 14.03 -22.39 38.90
CA PRO A 17 14.73 -21.40 38.07
C PRO A 17 16.05 -21.92 37.49
N ILE A 18 16.75 -22.87 38.14
CA ILE A 18 18.02 -23.42 37.65
C ILE A 18 17.79 -24.41 36.49
N VAL A 19 16.69 -25.17 36.51
CA VAL A 19 16.29 -26.03 35.39
C VAL A 19 15.78 -25.20 34.20
N ALA A 20 15.07 -24.09 34.44
CA ALA A 20 14.66 -23.18 33.37
C ALA A 20 15.87 -22.48 32.70
N ALA A 21 16.87 -22.04 33.48
CA ALA A 21 18.08 -21.41 32.94
C ALA A 21 18.96 -22.38 32.13
N SER A 22 19.01 -23.67 32.48
CA SER A 22 19.80 -24.68 31.76
C SER A 22 19.11 -25.21 30.49
N LEU A 23 17.77 -25.20 30.44
CA LEU A 23 17.00 -25.53 29.23
C LEU A 23 16.93 -24.36 28.23
N LEU A 24 16.96 -23.11 28.69
CA LEU A 24 17.01 -21.94 27.80
C LEU A 24 18.44 -21.65 27.29
N GLY A 25 19.47 -21.82 28.12
CA GLY A 25 20.86 -21.55 27.75
C GLY A 25 21.50 -22.53 26.76
N SER A 26 20.96 -23.75 26.62
CA SER A 26 21.47 -24.77 25.69
C SER A 26 20.84 -24.71 24.29
N SER A 27 19.82 -23.86 24.09
CA SER A 27 19.18 -23.65 22.79
C SER A 27 19.80 -22.53 21.95
N TRP A 28 20.67 -21.71 22.53
CA TRP A 28 21.22 -20.50 21.91
C TRP A 28 22.69 -20.61 21.43
N THR A 29 23.30 -21.79 21.49
CA THR A 29 24.67 -22.03 20.98
C THR A 29 24.76 -23.11 19.90
N ARG A 30 23.63 -23.55 19.34
CA ARG A 30 23.66 -24.27 18.05
C ARG A 30 23.79 -23.25 16.92
N SER A 31 25.03 -22.95 16.56
CA SER A 31 25.35 -22.51 15.20
C SER A 31 24.88 -23.60 14.24
N HIS A 32 23.66 -23.46 13.73
CA HIS A 32 23.25 -24.15 12.53
C HIS A 32 24.12 -23.59 11.41
N LYS A 33 25.18 -24.32 11.05
CA LYS A 33 25.75 -24.18 9.70
C LYS A 33 24.55 -24.28 8.75
N PRO A 34 24.29 -23.29 7.89
CA PRO A 34 23.24 -23.44 6.91
C PRO A 34 23.60 -24.67 6.09
N ALA A 35 22.77 -25.71 6.20
CA ALA A 35 22.80 -26.79 5.23
C ALA A 35 22.64 -26.10 3.88
N ALA A 36 23.56 -26.37 2.95
CA ALA A 36 23.41 -25.92 1.58
C ALA A 36 22.09 -26.50 1.07
N VAL A 37 21.03 -25.69 1.11
CA VAL A 37 19.81 -25.95 0.37
C VAL A 37 20.29 -25.94 -1.07
N GLN A 38 20.42 -27.13 -1.66
CA GLN A 38 20.53 -27.27 -3.10
C GLN A 38 19.31 -26.54 -3.65
N LYS A 39 19.53 -25.34 -4.20
CA LYS A 39 18.53 -24.71 -5.05
C LYS A 39 18.17 -25.78 -6.08
N PRO A 40 16.91 -26.23 -6.19
CA PRO A 40 16.53 -26.97 -7.37
C PRO A 40 16.93 -26.05 -8.52
N ALA A 41 17.80 -26.56 -9.40
CA ALA A 41 18.13 -25.86 -10.63
C ALA A 41 16.81 -25.77 -11.39
N THR A 42 16.08 -24.68 -11.19
CA THR A 42 15.03 -24.26 -12.09
C THR A 42 15.77 -23.99 -13.37
N GLN A 43 15.80 -24.98 -14.27
CA GLN A 43 16.05 -24.73 -15.67
C GLN A 43 15.07 -23.61 -16.02
N GLN A 44 15.60 -22.41 -16.26
CA GLN A 44 14.86 -21.35 -16.91
C GLN A 44 14.58 -21.88 -18.32
N THR A 45 13.47 -22.60 -18.45
CA THR A 45 12.87 -22.89 -19.74
C THR A 45 12.63 -21.53 -20.38
N ALA A 46 13.19 -21.31 -21.58
CA ALA A 46 12.89 -20.10 -22.32
C ALA A 46 11.36 -20.04 -22.50
N PRO A 47 10.71 -18.90 -22.16
CA PRO A 47 9.25 -18.81 -22.23
C PRO A 47 8.79 -19.11 -23.65
N SER A 48 7.75 -19.96 -23.74
CA SER A 48 7.12 -20.34 -25.00
C SER A 48 6.57 -19.09 -25.72
N GLU A 49 6.40 -19.14 -27.04
CA GLU A 49 5.79 -18.02 -27.79
C GLU A 49 4.38 -17.66 -27.30
N GLN A 50 3.71 -18.59 -26.62
CA GLN A 50 2.39 -18.40 -26.03
C GLN A 50 2.46 -17.64 -24.70
N GLU A 51 3.42 -17.99 -23.83
CA GLU A 51 3.72 -17.21 -22.61
C GLU A 51 4.29 -15.82 -22.91
N LYS A 52 4.98 -15.66 -24.04
CA LYS A 52 5.39 -14.33 -24.54
C LYS A 52 4.23 -13.49 -25.08
N ARG A 53 3.10 -14.12 -25.44
CA ARG A 53 1.90 -13.45 -25.97
C ARG A 53 0.87 -13.14 -24.89
N GLU A 54 0.87 -13.85 -23.78
CA GLU A 54 0.09 -13.48 -22.59
C GLU A 54 0.87 -12.42 -21.81
N TYR A 55 0.72 -11.16 -22.21
CA TYR A 55 1.13 -10.01 -21.39
C TYR A 55 0.25 -9.95 -20.14
N VAL A 56 0.53 -10.79 -19.15
CA VAL A 56 -0.19 -10.79 -17.88
C VAL A 56 0.31 -9.60 -17.06
N LEU A 57 -0.53 -8.57 -16.95
CA LEU A 57 -0.37 -7.56 -15.91
C LEU A 57 -0.85 -8.15 -14.59
N GLU A 58 0.06 -8.23 -13.63
CA GLU A 58 -0.24 -8.67 -12.28
C GLU A 58 -0.47 -7.47 -11.37
N VAL A 59 -1.47 -7.56 -10.49
CA VAL A 59 -1.59 -6.66 -9.34
C VAL A 59 -0.62 -7.15 -8.27
N ILE A 60 0.50 -6.46 -8.11
CA ILE A 60 1.53 -6.84 -7.12
C ILE A 60 1.36 -6.13 -5.78
N SER A 61 0.58 -5.05 -5.74
CA SER A 61 0.21 -4.33 -4.54
C SER A 61 -1.11 -3.59 -4.76
N MET A 62 -1.85 -3.38 -3.68
CA MET A 62 -3.14 -2.72 -3.71
C MET A 62 -3.37 -1.91 -2.43
N GLY A 63 -3.98 -0.74 -2.59
CA GLY A 63 -4.40 0.17 -1.53
C GLY A 63 -5.88 0.52 -1.67
N VAL A 64 -6.74 0.04 -0.76
CA VAL A 64 -8.19 0.28 -0.84
C VAL A 64 -8.79 0.86 0.43
N THR A 65 -9.71 1.81 0.26
CA THR A 65 -10.58 2.28 1.34
C THR A 65 -12.02 2.37 0.87
N LEU A 66 -12.95 2.21 1.82
CA LEU A 66 -14.37 2.37 1.58
C LEU A 66 -15.05 2.87 2.85
N ASP A 67 -15.70 4.03 2.76
CA ASP A 67 -16.41 4.69 3.86
C ASP A 67 -15.50 4.75 5.10
N LYS A 68 -15.94 4.28 6.27
CA LYS A 68 -15.10 4.24 7.47
C LYS A 68 -13.92 3.25 7.44
N TYR A 69 -13.85 2.34 6.47
CA TYR A 69 -12.89 1.24 6.48
C TYR A 69 -11.59 1.54 5.72
N ARG A 70 -10.47 1.28 6.39
CA ARG A 70 -9.16 1.09 5.76
C ARG A 70 -8.97 -0.37 5.36
N GLN A 71 -8.01 -0.64 4.47
CA GLN A 71 -7.76 -1.95 3.84
C GLN A 71 -7.92 -3.16 4.77
N GLY A 72 -7.20 -3.20 5.91
CA GLY A 72 -7.27 -4.35 6.82
C GLY A 72 -8.66 -4.56 7.42
N LYS A 73 -9.31 -3.49 7.89
CA LYS A 73 -10.67 -3.56 8.45
C LYS A 73 -11.75 -3.74 7.40
N LEU A 74 -11.53 -3.25 6.18
CA LEU A 74 -12.37 -3.53 5.03
C LEU A 74 -12.38 -5.04 4.76
N TRP A 75 -11.21 -5.67 4.73
CA TRP A 75 -11.12 -7.12 4.52
C TRP A 75 -11.80 -7.92 5.63
N GLU A 76 -11.59 -7.55 6.90
CA GLU A 76 -12.32 -8.17 8.02
C GLU A 76 -13.85 -8.03 7.88
N ALA A 77 -14.33 -6.86 7.42
CA ALA A 77 -15.75 -6.60 7.24
C ALA A 77 -16.33 -7.44 6.08
N LEU A 78 -15.62 -7.52 4.96
CA LEU A 78 -16.00 -8.33 3.80
C LEU A 78 -16.04 -9.82 4.14
N GLN A 79 -15.06 -10.34 4.89
CA GLN A 79 -15.00 -11.74 5.32
C GLN A 79 -16.12 -12.13 6.30
N LYS A 80 -16.51 -11.22 7.19
CA LYS A 80 -17.61 -11.45 8.15
C LYS A 80 -19.00 -11.24 7.54
N GLY A 81 -19.05 -10.49 6.44
CA GLY A 81 -20.29 -10.11 5.77
C GLY A 81 -20.83 -11.21 4.85
N ASN A 82 -21.78 -10.81 4.01
CA ASN A 82 -22.29 -11.60 2.91
C ASN A 82 -22.58 -10.68 1.71
N ALA A 83 -22.79 -11.27 0.53
CA ALA A 83 -22.98 -10.52 -0.72
C ALA A 83 -24.22 -9.60 -0.76
N TYR A 84 -25.14 -9.73 0.22
CA TYR A 84 -26.38 -8.97 0.27
C TYR A 84 -26.40 -7.92 1.39
N ALA A 85 -25.32 -7.78 2.16
CA ALA A 85 -25.21 -6.83 3.25
C ALA A 85 -24.39 -5.61 2.86
N SER A 86 -24.89 -4.41 3.19
CA SER A 86 -24.09 -3.20 3.10
C SER A 86 -23.14 -3.12 4.29
N ILE A 87 -21.86 -2.85 4.01
CA ILE A 87 -20.89 -2.53 5.04
C ILE A 87 -20.87 -1.03 5.38
N ARG A 88 -21.57 -0.19 4.61
CA ARG A 88 -21.63 1.26 4.84
C ARG A 88 -22.22 1.58 6.20
N GLU A 89 -21.69 2.61 6.86
CA GLU A 89 -22.24 3.11 8.11
C GLU A 89 -23.66 3.64 7.90
N GLN A 90 -24.62 3.10 8.66
CA GLN A 90 -26.04 3.46 8.59
C GLN A 90 -26.46 4.41 9.71
N ASP A 91 -25.57 4.66 10.68
CA ASP A 91 -25.82 5.61 11.75
C ASP A 91 -25.28 7.00 11.38
N LYS A 92 -26.19 7.93 11.09
CA LYS A 92 -25.84 9.33 10.79
C LYS A 92 -25.04 10.01 11.90
N GLU A 93 -25.19 9.57 13.17
CA GLU A 93 -24.53 10.21 14.30
C GLU A 93 -23.02 9.91 14.36
N LYS A 94 -22.57 8.88 13.64
CA LYS A 94 -21.14 8.54 13.51
C LYS A 94 -20.43 9.32 12.42
N TYR A 95 -21.17 10.03 11.57
CA TYR A 95 -20.59 10.96 10.62
C TYR A 95 -20.29 12.29 11.32
N PRO A 96 -19.22 12.99 10.91
CA PRO A 96 -18.88 14.29 11.49
C PRO A 96 -19.94 15.33 11.13
N TRP A 97 -20.05 16.36 11.97
CA TRP A 97 -20.99 17.45 11.75
C TRP A 97 -20.53 18.41 10.64
N SER A 98 -19.29 18.89 10.73
CA SER A 98 -18.73 19.91 9.81
C SER A 98 -18.51 19.36 8.41
N SER A 99 -18.74 20.16 7.37
CA SER A 99 -18.33 19.82 6.00
C SER A 99 -16.82 19.69 5.88
N LEU A 100 -16.05 20.55 6.58
CA LEU A 100 -14.59 20.49 6.59
C LEU A 100 -14.06 19.18 7.19
N ASP A 101 -14.69 18.68 8.27
CA ASP A 101 -14.29 17.40 8.88
C ASP A 101 -14.61 16.22 7.96
N LYS A 102 -15.73 16.28 7.21
CA LYS A 102 -16.05 15.29 6.18
C LYS A 102 -14.98 15.28 5.10
N ALA A 103 -14.64 16.47 4.59
CA ALA A 103 -13.65 16.61 3.54
C ALA A 103 -12.27 16.13 3.98
N GLY A 104 -11.83 16.52 5.17
CA GLY A 104 -10.56 16.07 5.75
C GLY A 104 -10.52 14.55 5.97
N MET A 105 -11.63 13.93 6.39
CA MET A 105 -11.70 12.47 6.50
C MET A 105 -11.68 11.76 5.14
N SER A 106 -12.35 12.29 4.12
CA SER A 106 -12.30 11.77 2.74
C SER A 106 -10.88 11.84 2.18
N GLY A 107 -10.25 13.01 2.24
CA GLY A 107 -8.86 13.19 1.80
C GLY A 107 -7.87 12.30 2.54
N GLY A 108 -8.06 12.12 3.85
CA GLY A 108 -7.27 11.17 4.64
C GLY A 108 -7.42 9.74 4.14
N ARG A 109 -8.66 9.28 3.87
CA ARG A 109 -8.95 7.94 3.30
C ARG A 109 -8.28 7.73 1.95
N ALA A 110 -8.37 8.74 1.08
CA ALA A 110 -7.71 8.75 -0.22
C ALA A 110 -6.18 8.59 -0.05
N GLY A 111 -5.56 9.34 0.88
CA GLY A 111 -4.15 9.21 1.23
C GLY A 111 -3.77 7.83 1.79
N ASP A 112 -4.63 7.23 2.62
CA ASP A 112 -4.42 5.88 3.14
C ASP A 112 -4.41 4.83 2.01
N SER A 113 -5.22 5.00 0.96
CA SER A 113 -5.12 4.15 -0.24
C SER A 113 -3.79 4.31 -0.96
N LEU A 114 -3.27 5.54 -1.07
CA LEU A 114 -1.95 5.79 -1.64
C LEU A 114 -0.87 5.05 -0.84
N GLU A 115 -0.83 5.27 0.47
CA GLU A 115 0.15 4.67 1.37
C GLU A 115 0.06 3.14 1.32
N ASN A 116 -1.11 2.56 1.59
CA ASN A 116 -1.26 1.10 1.63
C ASN A 116 -0.87 0.41 0.31
N GLY A 117 -1.13 1.06 -0.83
CA GLY A 117 -0.85 0.48 -2.14
C GLY A 117 0.58 0.71 -2.62
N ALA A 118 1.16 1.90 -2.38
CA ALA A 118 2.41 2.31 -3.00
C ALA A 118 3.58 2.50 -2.01
N LEU A 119 3.38 2.43 -0.70
CA LEU A 119 4.45 2.62 0.31
C LEU A 119 5.67 1.71 0.07
N ASN A 120 5.43 0.45 -0.29
CA ASN A 120 6.48 -0.54 -0.54
C ASN A 120 7.10 -0.46 -1.94
N THR A 121 6.76 0.55 -2.74
CA THR A 121 7.43 0.80 -4.02
C THR A 121 8.76 1.52 -3.78
N PRO A 122 9.78 1.27 -4.62
CA PRO A 122 11.07 1.94 -4.51
C PRO A 122 10.96 3.46 -4.46
N MET A 123 11.60 4.07 -3.45
CA MET A 123 11.81 5.51 -3.38
C MET A 123 12.78 5.97 -4.48
N TYR A 124 12.70 7.25 -4.86
CA TYR A 124 13.53 7.87 -5.89
C TYR A 124 13.46 7.21 -7.27
N PHE A 125 12.46 6.37 -7.50
CA PHE A 125 12.18 5.76 -8.79
C PHE A 125 10.93 6.40 -9.37
N ALA A 126 11.04 6.96 -10.57
CA ALA A 126 9.94 7.63 -11.24
C ALA A 126 8.90 6.61 -11.74
N VAL A 127 7.78 6.50 -11.03
CA VAL A 127 6.71 5.56 -11.36
C VAL A 127 5.65 6.24 -12.21
N PRO A 128 5.30 5.70 -13.40
CA PRO A 128 4.18 6.20 -14.18
C PRO A 128 2.84 5.99 -13.45
N ILE A 129 2.03 7.05 -13.35
CA ILE A 129 0.71 7.04 -12.70
C ILE A 129 -0.39 7.30 -13.70
N PHE A 130 -1.33 6.36 -13.76
CA PHE A 130 -2.60 6.48 -14.46
C PHE A 130 -3.69 6.80 -13.45
N ASN A 131 -4.55 7.75 -13.77
CA ASN A 131 -5.62 8.20 -12.87
C ASN A 131 -6.98 8.08 -13.56
N ALA A 132 -7.92 7.43 -12.88
CA ALA A 132 -9.29 7.24 -13.35
C ALA A 132 -10.25 7.75 -12.27
N GLU A 133 -10.81 8.92 -12.48
CA GLU A 133 -11.66 9.58 -11.48
C GLU A 133 -12.97 10.05 -12.11
N GLY A 134 -13.89 10.51 -11.27
CA GLY A 134 -15.13 11.10 -11.74
C GLY A 134 -14.90 12.35 -12.60
N PRO A 135 -15.91 12.77 -13.38
CA PRO A 135 -15.85 13.97 -14.21
C PRO A 135 -15.52 15.22 -13.41
N ILE A 136 -14.80 16.13 -14.08
CA ILE A 136 -14.52 17.49 -13.61
C ILE A 136 -15.41 18.43 -14.43
N GLU A 137 -16.41 19.01 -13.78
CA GLU A 137 -17.36 19.92 -14.44
C GLU A 137 -16.77 21.33 -14.62
N ASP A 138 -15.87 21.77 -13.73
CA ASP A 138 -15.22 23.07 -13.84
C ASP A 138 -14.10 23.06 -14.89
N PRO A 139 -14.22 23.82 -15.99
CA PRO A 139 -13.16 23.93 -17.00
C PRO A 139 -11.83 24.45 -16.45
N ALA A 140 -11.85 25.24 -15.37
CA ALA A 140 -10.64 25.78 -14.76
C ALA A 140 -9.83 24.73 -13.98
N MET A 141 -10.49 23.63 -13.58
CA MET A 141 -9.86 22.51 -12.89
C MET A 141 -9.52 21.36 -13.84
N GLN A 142 -9.72 21.52 -15.15
CA GLN A 142 -9.39 20.48 -16.11
C GLN A 142 -7.88 20.23 -16.18
N ASP A 143 -7.56 18.95 -16.36
CA ASP A 143 -6.21 18.47 -16.56
C ASP A 143 -5.55 19.11 -17.79
N THR A 144 -4.30 19.56 -17.64
CA THR A 144 -3.50 20.11 -18.75
C THR A 144 -2.09 19.50 -18.76
N PRO A 145 -1.37 19.53 -19.89
CA PRO A 145 0.01 19.06 -19.95
C PRO A 145 0.95 19.76 -18.95
N ASP A 146 0.70 21.03 -18.63
CA ASP A 146 1.53 21.84 -17.74
C ASP A 146 1.09 21.76 -16.26
N ALA A 147 -0.13 21.30 -16.00
CA ALA A 147 -0.67 21.10 -14.65
C ALA A 147 -1.45 19.78 -14.57
N PRO A 148 -0.76 18.62 -14.57
CA PRO A 148 -1.42 17.34 -14.58
C PRO A 148 -2.01 16.97 -13.21
N ILE A 149 -3.20 16.38 -13.20
CA ILE A 149 -3.88 15.92 -11.97
C ILE A 149 -3.45 14.48 -11.67
N LEU A 150 -2.76 14.30 -10.54
CA LEU A 150 -2.17 13.01 -10.15
C LEU A 150 -3.11 12.09 -9.34
N GLY A 151 -4.36 12.52 -9.12
CA GLY A 151 -5.32 11.83 -8.26
C GLY A 151 -4.77 11.59 -6.87
N LEU A 152 -4.89 10.36 -6.38
CA LEU A 152 -4.35 9.94 -5.08
C LEU A 152 -2.89 10.31 -4.86
N ALA A 153 -2.05 10.28 -5.90
CA ALA A 153 -0.62 10.58 -5.78
C ALA A 153 -0.32 12.06 -5.53
N GLY A 154 -1.30 12.96 -5.69
CA GLY A 154 -1.21 14.33 -5.19
C GLY A 154 -1.02 14.40 -3.67
N SER A 155 -1.44 13.36 -2.93
CA SER A 155 -1.36 13.26 -1.48
C SER A 155 -0.04 12.66 -0.96
N THR A 156 1.01 12.63 -1.79
CA THR A 156 2.33 12.05 -1.44
C THR A 156 2.90 12.66 -0.15
N SER A 157 2.79 13.98 0.01
CA SER A 157 3.33 14.68 1.18
C SER A 157 2.53 14.44 2.46
N SER A 158 1.19 14.47 2.37
CA SER A 158 0.32 14.22 3.52
C SER A 158 0.30 12.74 3.95
N SER A 159 0.66 11.83 3.03
CA SER A 159 0.74 10.38 3.29
C SER A 159 2.15 9.92 3.72
N GLY A 160 3.08 10.85 4.01
CA GLY A 160 4.43 10.52 4.46
C GLY A 160 5.34 9.91 3.39
N MET A 161 4.94 9.97 2.11
CA MET A 161 5.62 9.34 0.98
C MET A 161 6.58 10.30 0.25
N HIS A 162 7.19 11.24 0.96
CA HIS A 162 7.95 12.37 0.38
C HIS A 162 9.08 11.98 -0.60
N TRP A 163 9.55 10.72 -0.55
CA TRP A 163 10.64 10.23 -1.38
C TRP A 163 10.17 9.36 -2.55
N HIS A 164 8.87 9.09 -2.66
CA HIS A 164 8.29 8.42 -3.82
C HIS A 164 8.11 9.43 -4.96
N LEU A 165 8.53 9.04 -6.16
CA LEU A 165 8.48 9.91 -7.34
C LEU A 165 7.43 9.38 -8.31
N PHE A 166 6.49 10.24 -8.68
CA PHE A 166 5.38 9.91 -9.56
C PHE A 166 5.43 10.76 -10.82
N VAL A 167 5.23 10.12 -11.98
CA VAL A 167 5.17 10.77 -13.28
C VAL A 167 3.78 10.61 -13.86
N ALA A 168 3.12 11.73 -14.13
CA ALA A 168 1.78 11.73 -14.67
C ALA A 168 1.72 11.03 -16.05
N SER A 169 0.92 9.98 -16.17
CA SER A 169 0.62 9.26 -17.42
C SER A 169 -0.81 9.57 -17.88
N LYS A 170 -1.44 8.75 -18.73
CA LYS A 170 -2.81 9.06 -19.18
C LYS A 170 -3.80 9.06 -18.01
N ARG A 171 -4.80 9.94 -18.10
CA ARG A 171 -5.82 10.19 -17.07
C ARG A 171 -7.18 10.31 -17.74
N HIS A 172 -8.21 9.77 -17.11
CA HIS A 172 -9.60 9.84 -17.57
C HIS A 172 -10.49 10.34 -16.43
N PHE A 173 -11.28 11.36 -16.74
CA PHE A 173 -12.24 11.99 -15.81
C PHE A 173 -13.63 11.86 -16.41
N ASP A 174 -14.33 10.78 -16.07
CA ASP A 174 -15.64 10.43 -16.62
C ASP A 174 -16.43 9.59 -15.61
N GLU A 175 -17.73 9.40 -15.81
CA GLU A 175 -18.55 8.52 -14.97
C GLU A 175 -18.16 7.04 -15.11
N TYR A 176 -17.59 6.67 -16.26
CA TYR A 176 -17.16 5.32 -16.59
C TYR A 176 -15.75 5.32 -17.20
N PRO A 177 -14.70 5.64 -16.43
CA PRO A 177 -13.35 5.81 -16.93
C PRO A 177 -12.62 4.47 -17.19
N ASP A 178 -13.36 3.36 -17.39
CA ASP A 178 -12.83 2.00 -17.52
C ASP A 178 -11.88 1.81 -18.71
N HIS A 179 -12.04 2.63 -19.76
CA HIS A 179 -11.18 2.63 -20.94
C HIS A 179 -9.73 3.02 -20.64
N ILE A 180 -9.43 3.55 -19.45
CA ILE A 180 -8.05 3.77 -19.01
C ILE A 180 -7.21 2.47 -19.00
N LEU A 181 -7.85 1.30 -18.84
CA LEU A 181 -7.13 0.03 -18.88
C LEU A 181 -6.52 -0.24 -20.26
N GLU A 182 -7.20 0.16 -21.34
CA GLU A 182 -6.67 0.06 -22.70
C GLU A 182 -5.41 0.92 -22.85
N ASP A 183 -5.42 2.10 -22.26
CA ASP A 183 -4.27 3.00 -22.22
C ASP A 183 -3.09 2.44 -21.42
N VAL A 184 -3.36 1.74 -20.32
CA VAL A 184 -2.34 1.05 -19.52
C VAL A 184 -1.69 -0.07 -20.35
N PHE A 185 -2.49 -0.90 -21.02
CA PHE A 185 -1.96 -1.96 -21.89
C PHE A 185 -1.13 -1.37 -23.05
N ALA A 186 -1.67 -0.38 -23.76
CA ALA A 186 -0.96 0.31 -24.84
C ALA A 186 0.35 0.95 -24.37
N PHE A 187 0.39 1.47 -23.14
CA PHE A 187 1.61 2.02 -22.55
C PHE A 187 2.68 0.94 -22.31
N PHE A 188 2.31 -0.23 -21.79
CA PHE A 188 3.26 -1.33 -21.60
C PHE A 188 3.77 -1.91 -22.93
N ASP A 189 2.94 -1.92 -23.97
CA ASP A 189 3.32 -2.31 -25.32
C ASP A 189 4.35 -1.34 -25.93
N ALA A 190 4.11 -0.04 -25.76
CA ALA A 190 5.01 1.01 -26.23
C ALA A 190 6.31 1.10 -25.41
N ASN A 191 6.28 0.73 -24.13
CA ASN A 191 7.40 0.84 -23.20
C ASN A 191 7.75 -0.54 -22.59
N PRO A 192 8.41 -1.44 -23.34
CA PRO A 192 8.66 -2.83 -22.94
C PRO A 192 9.65 -3.00 -21.77
N ASP A 193 10.33 -1.93 -21.39
CA ASP A 193 11.30 -1.84 -20.30
C ASP A 193 10.69 -1.40 -18.96
N VAL A 194 9.53 -0.74 -18.97
CA VAL A 194 8.86 -0.29 -17.75
C VAL A 194 8.40 -1.51 -16.91
N PRO A 195 8.86 -1.65 -15.66
CA PRO A 195 8.55 -2.84 -14.87
C PRO A 195 7.14 -2.84 -14.27
N TYR A 196 6.65 -1.66 -13.88
CA TYR A 196 5.35 -1.48 -13.28
C TYR A 196 4.86 -0.03 -13.42
N ILE A 197 3.56 0.15 -13.23
CA ILE A 197 2.87 1.44 -13.15
C ILE A 197 1.94 1.43 -11.93
N ILE A 198 1.42 2.59 -11.58
CA ILE A 198 0.34 2.74 -10.61
C ILE A 198 -0.91 3.18 -11.35
N LEU A 199 -2.03 2.50 -11.09
CA LEU A 199 -3.37 2.93 -11.47
C LEU A 199 -4.11 3.32 -10.20
N ASN A 200 -4.62 4.55 -10.13
CA ASN A 200 -5.37 5.04 -8.99
C ASN A 200 -6.75 5.57 -9.39
N SER A 201 -7.63 5.61 -8.40
CA SER A 201 -8.99 6.12 -8.51
C SER A 201 -9.50 6.53 -7.14
N HIS A 202 -10.20 7.64 -7.09
CA HIS A 202 -10.94 8.10 -5.92
C HIS A 202 -12.29 8.66 -6.35
N ASP A 203 -13.34 8.20 -5.67
CA ASP A 203 -14.67 8.75 -5.85
C ASP A 203 -15.42 8.84 -4.53
N GLY A 204 -16.29 9.83 -4.40
CA GLY A 204 -17.01 10.10 -3.17
C GLY A 204 -17.71 11.45 -3.20
N MET A 205 -18.57 11.69 -2.22
CA MET A 205 -19.27 12.98 -2.14
C MET A 205 -18.30 14.17 -2.10
N GLU A 206 -17.13 14.04 -1.47
CA GLU A 206 -16.14 15.11 -1.38
C GLU A 206 -15.52 15.43 -2.74
N SER A 207 -14.93 14.45 -3.42
CA SER A 207 -14.32 14.67 -4.74
C SER A 207 -15.37 15.16 -5.75
N ARG A 208 -16.59 14.63 -5.67
CA ARG A 208 -17.72 15.08 -6.49
C ARG A 208 -18.19 16.48 -6.18
N ASP A 209 -18.03 16.98 -4.96
CA ASP A 209 -18.34 18.38 -4.63
C ASP A 209 -17.22 19.32 -5.10
N SER A 210 -15.97 18.89 -4.89
CA SER A 210 -14.76 19.61 -5.29
C SER A 210 -14.63 19.75 -6.81
N ASN A 211 -15.21 18.86 -7.61
CA ASN A 211 -15.11 18.85 -9.08
C ASN A 211 -16.21 19.65 -9.81
N ARG A 212 -17.12 20.30 -9.09
CA ARG A 212 -18.30 20.95 -9.69
C ARG A 212 -18.00 22.36 -10.19
N LEU A 213 -18.90 22.87 -11.02
CA LEU A 213 -18.88 24.27 -11.42
C LEU A 213 -18.95 25.21 -10.20
N PRO A 214 -18.21 26.34 -10.22
CA PRO A 214 -18.28 27.36 -9.19
C PRO A 214 -19.71 27.88 -9.00
N ASN A 215 -20.06 28.21 -7.76
CA ASN A 215 -21.38 28.72 -7.34
C ASN A 215 -22.55 27.71 -7.50
N THR A 216 -22.26 26.42 -7.69
CA THR A 216 -23.28 25.39 -7.55
C THR A 216 -23.55 25.08 -6.08
N PRO A 217 -24.76 24.62 -5.69
CA PRO A 217 -25.05 24.30 -4.29
C PRO A 217 -24.18 23.14 -3.79
N GLU A 218 -23.45 23.34 -2.70
CA GLU A 218 -22.57 22.34 -2.07
C GLU A 218 -23.28 21.00 -1.83
N LEU A 219 -22.61 19.89 -2.13
CA LEU A 219 -22.99 18.53 -1.76
C LEU A 219 -22.55 18.24 -0.32
N LEU A 220 -21.37 18.70 0.09
CA LEU A 220 -20.87 18.55 1.47
C LEU A 220 -21.44 19.65 2.36
N LYS A 221 -22.46 19.30 3.14
CA LYS A 221 -23.16 20.25 4.02
C LYS A 221 -22.75 20.06 5.47
N ASN A 222 -22.96 21.11 6.27
CA ASN A 222 -22.99 20.96 7.72
C ASN A 222 -24.21 20.14 8.15
N GLY A 223 -24.03 19.29 9.17
CA GLY A 223 -25.06 18.38 9.65
C GLY A 223 -24.61 16.93 9.64
N ARG A 224 -25.22 16.13 10.51
CA ARG A 224 -25.04 14.67 10.54
C ARG A 224 -25.99 14.01 9.56
N TYR A 225 -25.44 13.43 8.51
CA TYR A 225 -26.17 12.68 7.50
C TYR A 225 -25.29 11.57 6.95
N ILE A 226 -25.92 10.56 6.38
CA ILE A 226 -25.22 9.50 5.64
C ILE A 226 -24.96 10.07 4.24
N PRO A 227 -23.70 10.21 3.80
CA PRO A 227 -23.38 10.68 2.46
C PRO A 227 -24.07 9.79 1.41
N GLU A 228 -24.57 10.36 0.32
CA GLU A 228 -25.25 9.59 -0.72
C GLU A 228 -24.28 8.60 -1.38
N MET A 229 -23.13 9.13 -1.80
CA MET A 229 -21.98 8.35 -2.27
C MET A 229 -20.97 8.17 -1.13
N PRO A 230 -20.55 6.93 -0.81
CA PRO A 230 -19.50 6.69 0.17
C PRO A 230 -18.15 7.09 -0.43
N ASP A 231 -17.23 7.57 0.42
CA ASP A 231 -15.85 7.75 0.00
C ASP A 231 -15.27 6.38 -0.37
N ALA A 232 -14.76 6.23 -1.58
CA ALA A 232 -14.11 5.04 -2.07
C ALA A 232 -12.80 5.44 -2.75
N SER A 233 -11.76 4.66 -2.51
CA SER A 233 -10.49 4.86 -3.17
C SER A 233 -9.82 3.52 -3.42
N ALA A 234 -9.17 3.41 -4.57
CA ALA A 234 -8.43 2.24 -4.97
C ALA A 234 -7.12 2.67 -5.63
N LEU A 235 -6.06 1.95 -5.30
CA LEU A 235 -4.77 2.05 -5.95
C LEU A 235 -4.29 0.64 -6.25
N PHE A 236 -3.82 0.41 -7.47
CA PHE A 236 -3.20 -0.82 -7.91
C PHE A 236 -1.80 -0.54 -8.43
N VAL A 237 -0.85 -1.36 -8.00
CA VAL A 237 0.47 -1.44 -8.64
C VAL A 237 0.40 -2.58 -9.65
N LEU A 238 0.36 -2.21 -10.92
CA LEU A 238 0.26 -3.14 -12.04
C LEU A 238 1.63 -3.39 -12.63
N ALA A 239 2.02 -4.65 -12.75
CA ALA A 239 3.37 -5.02 -13.11
C ALA A 239 3.46 -6.18 -14.09
N ARG A 240 4.57 -6.18 -14.85
CA ARG A 240 5.04 -7.34 -15.58
C ARG A 240 6.04 -8.09 -14.72
N ARG A 241 5.64 -9.28 -14.26
CA ARG A 241 6.40 -10.04 -13.24
C ARG A 241 7.84 -10.29 -13.67
N GLU A 242 8.06 -10.65 -14.93
CA GLU A 242 9.36 -10.94 -15.50
C GLU A 242 10.28 -9.70 -15.53
N ARG A 243 9.72 -8.50 -15.64
CA ARG A 243 10.47 -7.24 -15.60
C ARG A 243 10.82 -6.85 -14.18
N ILE A 244 9.89 -7.02 -13.24
CA ILE A 244 10.17 -6.81 -11.81
C ILE A 244 11.28 -7.75 -11.34
N ASP A 245 11.20 -9.03 -11.67
CA ASP A 245 12.18 -10.01 -11.20
C ASP A 245 13.58 -9.73 -11.73
N ALA A 246 13.68 -9.14 -12.94
CA ALA A 246 14.95 -8.68 -13.50
C ALA A 246 15.57 -7.51 -12.73
N VAL A 247 14.76 -6.59 -12.19
CA VAL A 247 15.25 -5.41 -11.45
C VAL A 247 15.34 -5.63 -9.94
N ARG A 248 14.64 -6.63 -9.38
CA ARG A 248 14.63 -6.95 -7.94
C ARG A 248 16.02 -7.11 -7.34
N LYS A 249 16.98 -7.63 -8.12
CA LYS A 249 18.39 -7.79 -7.70
C LYS A 249 19.10 -6.48 -7.36
N PHE A 250 18.55 -5.35 -7.79
CA PHE A 250 19.03 -3.99 -7.57
C PHE A 250 18.17 -3.20 -6.56
N ALA A 251 17.20 -3.84 -5.90
CA ALA A 251 16.49 -3.22 -4.79
C ALA A 251 17.32 -3.38 -3.50
N TYR A 252 17.56 -2.26 -2.81
CA TYR A 252 18.31 -2.21 -1.57
C TYR A 252 17.52 -1.38 -0.54
N ASP A 253 17.54 -1.83 0.71
CA ASP A 253 17.24 -1.00 1.87
C ASP A 253 18.42 -0.05 2.07
N ASP A 254 18.20 1.25 2.00
CA ASP A 254 19.21 2.18 2.45
C ASP A 254 19.46 1.97 3.95
N ALA A 255 20.73 2.13 4.36
CA ALA A 255 21.05 2.16 5.77
C ALA A 255 20.30 3.35 6.41
N PRO A 256 19.72 3.19 7.62
CA PRO A 256 18.95 4.25 8.25
C PRO A 256 19.83 5.50 8.40
N PRO A 257 19.28 6.71 8.20
CA PRO A 257 20.07 7.95 8.26
C PRO A 257 20.72 8.19 9.63
N GLU A 258 20.21 7.52 10.68
CA GLU A 258 20.73 7.53 12.04
C GLU A 258 21.97 6.62 12.25
N ALA A 259 22.33 5.79 11.27
CA ALA A 259 23.44 4.86 11.40
C ALA A 259 24.75 5.62 11.55
N SER A 260 25.60 5.17 12.49
CA SER A 260 26.91 5.79 12.68
C SER A 260 27.72 5.67 11.39
N VAL A 261 28.61 6.63 11.13
CA VAL A 261 29.54 6.59 9.98
C VAL A 261 30.33 5.27 9.97
N ASP A 262 30.62 4.70 11.14
CA ASP A 262 31.28 3.41 11.28
C ASP A 262 30.39 2.23 10.85
N ASP A 263 29.08 2.28 11.11
CA ASP A 263 28.12 1.27 10.60
C ASP A 263 27.98 1.36 9.08
N LEU A 264 27.89 2.57 8.52
CA LEU A 264 27.84 2.79 7.07
C LEU A 264 29.12 2.30 6.38
N ASN A 265 30.28 2.52 6.99
CA ASN A 265 31.57 2.04 6.48
C ASN A 265 31.73 0.52 6.58
N THR A 266 31.12 -0.12 7.59
CA THR A 266 31.24 -1.56 7.83
C THR A 266 30.27 -2.38 6.98
N TYR A 267 29.03 -1.91 6.80
CA TYR A 267 27.96 -2.66 6.15
C TYR A 267 27.60 -2.13 4.75
N GLY A 268 28.17 -1.00 4.34
CA GLY A 268 27.80 -0.29 3.12
C GLY A 268 26.55 0.56 3.31
N VAL A 269 26.35 1.51 2.40
CA VAL A 269 25.26 2.51 2.46
C VAL A 269 23.88 1.89 2.19
N ALA A 270 23.82 0.65 1.68
CA ALA A 270 22.55 -0.03 1.38
C ALA A 270 22.66 -1.57 1.55
N ARG A 271 21.66 -2.18 2.19
CA ARG A 271 21.49 -3.61 2.42
C ARG A 271 20.50 -4.20 1.40
N ARG A 272 20.83 -5.31 0.75
CA ARG A 272 19.97 -5.89 -0.30
C ARG A 272 18.62 -6.36 0.26
N LEU A 273 17.52 -5.90 -0.34
CA LEU A 273 16.17 -6.38 -0.04
C LEU A 273 15.98 -7.76 -0.66
N TYR A 274 16.08 -8.82 0.14
CA TYR A 274 15.54 -10.13 -0.22
C TYR A 274 14.04 -10.11 0.11
N LEU A 275 13.21 -9.63 -0.83
CA LEU A 275 11.78 -9.95 -0.79
C LEU A 275 11.62 -11.41 -1.21
N ALA A 276 11.36 -12.27 -0.21
CA ALA A 276 10.93 -13.65 -0.37
C ALA A 276 9.58 -13.73 -1.10
#